data_AF-A0AA45Z2C6-F1
#
_entry.id   AF-A0AA45Z2C6-F1
#
_cell.length_a   1.000
_cell.length_b   1.000
_cell.length_c   1.000
_cell.angle_alpha   90.00
_cell.angle_beta   90.00
_cell.angle_gamma   90.00
#
_symmetry.space_group_name_H-M   'P 1'
#
loop_
_entity.id
_entity.type
_entity.pdbx_description
1 polymer ?
#
loop_
_entity_poly.entity_id
_entity_poly.type
_entity_poly.pdbx_seq_one_letter_code
_entity_poly.pdbx_strand_id
1 'polypeptide(L)'
;MLRQLREHPEDESLWWGELWKALYHPGSIFSGAYAAIPHVVEVALAHPGPVTRQECALFVGIIALEGPADAVPEEFRADYRTAIEHARRLALEELRGATPRLTTHLHLLMALAGLSGWKRLGYQIDGLAAGQLETTCPKCGVPLVLLPEDEGMSISAEPNAAFKPGARRLPVTPAPERTAPSDEGAGPREQLLALSLHAGHARAATWLRCLGGTASCPACAETIPVEDPGDSSR
;
A
#
# COMPACT_ATOMS: atom_id res chain seq x y z
N MET A 1 -20.24 12.27 12.11
CA MET A 1 -18.82 11.84 12.13
C MET A 1 -17.90 12.96 11.67
N LEU A 2 -17.90 13.40 10.40
CA LEU A 2 -17.01 14.49 9.93
C LEU A 2 -17.14 15.82 10.70
N ARG A 3 -18.36 16.18 11.11
CA ARG A 3 -18.58 17.33 12.02
C ARG A 3 -17.95 17.10 13.39
N GLN A 4 -18.08 15.89 13.92
CA GLN A 4 -17.51 15.53 15.22
C GLN A 4 -15.99 15.51 15.20
N LEU A 5 -15.36 15.04 14.12
CA LEU A 5 -13.90 15.17 13.92
C LEU A 5 -13.41 16.62 13.95
N ARG A 6 -14.24 17.59 13.52
CA ARG A 6 -13.91 19.02 13.59
C ARG A 6 -14.14 19.61 14.97
N GLU A 7 -15.26 19.28 15.61
CA GLU A 7 -15.68 19.87 16.87
C GLU A 7 -15.00 19.22 18.10
N HIS A 8 -14.56 17.96 17.97
CA HIS A 8 -13.98 17.12 19.02
C HIS A 8 -12.71 16.40 18.54
N PRO A 9 -11.65 17.13 18.16
CA PRO A 9 -10.39 16.54 17.68
C PRO A 9 -9.68 15.66 18.72
N GLU A 10 -9.96 15.85 20.01
CA GLU A 10 -9.48 15.00 21.11
C GLU A 10 -9.97 13.55 21.01
N ASP A 11 -11.12 13.34 20.37
CA ASP A 11 -11.75 12.03 20.18
C ASP A 11 -11.52 11.48 18.77
N GLU A 12 -10.49 11.96 18.05
CA GLU A 12 -10.25 11.66 16.64
C GLU A 12 -10.26 10.15 16.35
N SER A 13 -9.63 9.33 17.19
CA SER A 13 -9.60 7.87 17.01
C SER A 13 -10.99 7.22 17.03
N LEU A 14 -11.89 7.69 17.90
CA LEU A 14 -13.26 7.18 17.98
C LEU A 14 -14.01 7.47 16.69
N TRP A 15 -13.97 8.74 16.25
CA TRP A 15 -14.75 9.19 15.10
C TRP A 15 -14.23 8.66 13.78
N TRP A 16 -12.92 8.42 13.66
CA TRP A 16 -12.35 7.68 12.53
C TRP A 16 -12.80 6.23 12.50
N GLY A 17 -12.82 5.55 13.66
CA GLY A 17 -13.34 4.19 13.75
C GLY A 17 -14.79 4.06 13.28
N GLU A 18 -15.66 5.02 13.64
CA GLU A 18 -17.04 5.06 13.17
C GLU A 18 -17.14 5.40 11.67
N LEU A 19 -16.30 6.31 11.17
CA LEU A 19 -16.26 6.68 9.76
C LEU A 19 -15.89 5.49 8.87
N TRP A 20 -14.85 4.74 9.25
CA TRP A 20 -14.43 3.51 8.58
C TRP A 20 -15.57 2.50 8.50
N LYS A 21 -16.24 2.20 9.63
CA LYS A 21 -17.37 1.26 9.67
C LYS A 21 -18.53 1.68 8.77
N ALA A 22 -18.78 2.99 8.65
CA ALA A 22 -19.91 3.52 7.91
C ALA A 22 -19.67 3.62 6.40
N LEU A 23 -18.42 3.88 5.98
CA LEU A 23 -18.10 4.23 4.59
C LEU A 23 -17.29 3.17 3.85
N TYR A 24 -16.73 2.18 4.56
CA TYR A 24 -15.88 1.17 3.95
C TYR A 24 -16.23 -0.24 4.46
N HIS A 25 -16.47 -1.13 3.51
CA HIS A 25 -16.53 -2.57 3.74
C HIS A 25 -15.57 -3.24 2.77
N PRO A 26 -14.69 -4.15 3.23
CA PRO A 26 -13.74 -4.83 2.34
C PRO A 26 -14.43 -5.43 1.12
N GLY A 27 -13.93 -5.11 -0.07
CA GLY A 27 -14.50 -5.58 -1.34
C GLY A 27 -15.79 -4.88 -1.79
N SER A 28 -16.18 -3.77 -1.15
CA SER A 28 -17.35 -2.97 -1.54
C SER A 28 -17.16 -1.49 -1.21
N ILE A 29 -16.93 -0.68 -2.25
CA ILE A 29 -16.90 0.78 -2.15
C ILE A 29 -18.21 1.35 -2.68
N PHE A 30 -18.95 2.04 -1.80
CA PHE A 30 -20.22 2.68 -2.14
C PHE A 30 -20.02 4.12 -2.62
N SER A 31 -20.96 4.65 -3.40
CA SER A 31 -20.95 6.04 -3.88
C SER A 31 -20.80 7.07 -2.75
N GLY A 32 -21.33 6.75 -1.55
CA GLY A 32 -21.19 7.58 -0.35
C GLY A 32 -19.73 7.77 0.10
N ALA A 33 -18.84 6.80 -0.16
CA ALA A 33 -17.42 6.91 0.15
C ALA A 33 -16.74 7.96 -0.74
N TYR A 34 -17.04 7.95 -2.05
CA TYR A 34 -16.54 8.95 -2.99
C TYR A 34 -17.03 10.37 -2.65
N ALA A 35 -18.31 10.50 -2.30
CA ALA A 35 -18.88 11.79 -1.89
C ALA A 35 -18.27 12.31 -0.58
N ALA A 36 -17.82 11.43 0.31
CA ALA A 36 -17.23 11.83 1.59
C ALA A 36 -15.77 12.31 1.47
N ILE A 37 -15.01 11.84 0.46
CA ILE A 37 -13.58 12.10 0.32
C ILE A 37 -13.20 13.59 0.37
N PRO A 38 -13.85 14.50 -0.39
CA PRO A 38 -13.51 15.92 -0.33
C PRO A 38 -13.67 16.50 1.08
N HIS A 39 -14.70 16.09 1.80
CA HIS A 39 -14.95 16.53 3.16
C HIS A 39 -13.98 15.91 4.18
N VAL A 40 -13.57 14.65 3.99
CA VAL A 40 -12.54 14.02 4.80
C VAL A 40 -11.23 14.81 4.72
N VAL A 41 -10.82 15.18 3.50
CA VAL A 41 -9.61 15.97 3.25
C VAL A 41 -9.74 17.38 3.84
N GLU A 42 -10.90 18.03 3.68
CA GLU A 42 -11.17 19.34 4.29
C GLU A 42 -10.96 19.31 5.81
N VAL A 43 -11.46 18.28 6.49
CA VAL A 43 -11.28 18.10 7.94
C VAL A 43 -9.80 17.96 8.30
N ALA A 44 -9.05 17.11 7.58
CA ALA A 44 -7.63 16.88 7.84
C ALA A 44 -6.76 18.12 7.59
N LEU A 45 -7.13 18.97 6.62
CA LEU A 45 -6.42 20.23 6.34
C LEU A 45 -6.75 21.31 7.38
N ALA A 46 -7.99 21.37 7.87
CA ALA A 46 -8.43 22.36 8.85
C ALA A 46 -7.98 22.01 10.28
N HIS A 47 -7.97 20.73 10.63
CA HIS A 47 -7.63 20.22 11.96
C HIS A 47 -6.58 19.11 11.83
N PRO A 48 -5.29 19.47 11.70
CA PRO A 48 -4.21 18.54 11.42
C PRO A 48 -3.76 17.76 12.65
N GLY A 49 -4.70 17.14 13.38
CA GLY A 49 -4.38 16.17 14.42
C GLY A 49 -3.56 14.99 13.84
N PRO A 50 -2.61 14.42 14.58
CA PRO A 50 -1.72 13.39 14.06
C PRO A 50 -2.49 12.15 13.57
N VAL A 51 -3.53 11.71 14.29
CA VAL A 51 -4.35 10.58 13.81
C VAL A 51 -5.16 11.01 12.60
N THR A 52 -5.75 12.21 12.62
CA THR A 52 -6.58 12.69 11.50
C THR A 52 -5.83 12.81 10.18
N ARG A 53 -4.57 13.27 10.20
CA ARG A 53 -3.75 13.32 8.98
C ARG A 53 -3.46 11.93 8.43
N GLN A 54 -3.04 11.01 9.30
CA GLN A 54 -2.72 9.64 8.92
C GLN A 54 -3.96 8.90 8.41
N GLU A 55 -5.07 8.93 9.15
CA GLU A 55 -6.33 8.28 8.79
C GLU A 55 -6.92 8.86 7.49
N CYS A 56 -6.80 10.17 7.26
CA CYS A 56 -7.18 10.76 5.98
C CYS A 56 -6.37 10.19 4.81
N ALA A 57 -5.04 10.12 4.94
CA ALA A 57 -4.18 9.55 3.91
C ALA A 57 -4.56 8.08 3.63
N LEU A 58 -4.74 7.29 4.69
CA LEU A 58 -5.10 5.87 4.60
C LEU A 58 -6.49 5.67 3.97
N PHE A 59 -7.51 6.36 4.46
CA PHE A 59 -8.89 6.23 3.99
C PHE A 59 -9.03 6.56 2.52
N VAL A 60 -8.51 7.72 2.11
CA VAL A 60 -8.59 8.14 0.70
C VAL A 60 -7.74 7.23 -0.19
N GLY A 61 -6.55 6.81 0.28
CA GLY A 61 -5.67 5.94 -0.49
C GLY A 61 -6.20 4.53 -0.70
N ILE A 62 -6.85 3.93 0.31
CA ILE A 62 -7.50 2.63 0.18
C ILE A 62 -8.69 2.70 -0.79
N ILE A 63 -9.52 3.75 -0.71
CA ILE A 63 -10.61 3.94 -1.68
C ILE A 63 -10.07 4.14 -3.10
N ALA A 64 -8.97 4.88 -3.27
CA ALA A 64 -8.34 5.05 -4.58
C ALA A 64 -7.74 3.74 -5.13
N LEU A 65 -7.20 2.90 -4.26
CA LEU A 65 -6.63 1.59 -4.61
C LEU A 65 -7.73 0.61 -5.05
N GLU A 66 -8.71 0.38 -4.19
CA GLU A 66 -9.76 -0.63 -4.40
C GLU A 66 -10.87 -0.15 -5.34
N GLY A 67 -11.13 1.15 -5.39
CA GLY A 67 -12.26 1.73 -6.10
C GLY A 67 -12.08 1.74 -7.62
N PRO A 68 -13.12 1.44 -8.42
CA PRO A 68 -13.09 1.70 -9.86
C PRO A 68 -12.91 3.20 -10.12
N ALA A 69 -12.05 3.57 -11.06
CA ALA A 69 -11.82 4.99 -11.38
C ALA A 69 -13.06 5.65 -12.00
N ASP A 70 -13.88 4.88 -12.70
CA ASP A 70 -15.11 5.28 -13.37
C ASP A 70 -16.33 5.31 -12.42
N ALA A 71 -16.20 4.79 -11.20
CA ALA A 71 -17.27 4.80 -10.20
C ALA A 71 -17.49 6.18 -9.54
N VAL A 72 -16.60 7.15 -9.79
CA VAL A 72 -16.75 8.53 -9.30
C VAL A 72 -17.82 9.27 -10.14
N PRO A 73 -18.95 9.68 -9.53
CA PRO A 73 -19.99 10.45 -10.22
C PRO A 73 -19.43 11.72 -10.85
N GLU A 74 -19.91 12.09 -12.05
CA GLU A 74 -19.41 13.24 -12.82
C GLU A 74 -19.35 14.51 -11.97
N GLU A 75 -20.41 14.80 -11.20
CA GLU A 75 -20.50 16.00 -10.37
C GLU A 75 -19.41 16.09 -9.29
N PHE A 76 -18.79 14.98 -8.90
CA PHE A 76 -17.76 14.93 -7.85
C PHE A 76 -16.33 14.79 -8.40
N ARG A 77 -16.13 14.63 -9.72
CA ARG A 77 -14.81 14.32 -10.30
C ARG A 77 -13.76 15.39 -10.02
N ALA A 78 -14.13 16.67 -10.10
CA ALA A 78 -13.19 17.77 -9.87
C ALA A 78 -12.74 17.82 -8.40
N ASP A 79 -13.70 17.74 -7.48
CA ASP A 79 -13.44 17.75 -6.04
C ASP A 79 -12.67 16.51 -5.59
N TYR A 80 -13.03 15.34 -6.14
CA TYR A 80 -12.33 14.08 -5.91
C TYR A 80 -10.86 14.16 -6.34
N ARG A 81 -10.55 14.66 -7.55
CA ARG A 81 -9.16 14.82 -8.01
C ARG A 81 -8.37 15.75 -7.09
N THR A 82 -8.97 16.87 -6.69
CA THR A 82 -8.33 17.82 -5.76
C THR A 82 -8.06 17.16 -4.40
N ALA A 83 -9.01 16.39 -3.89
CA ALA A 83 -8.87 15.65 -2.65
C ALA A 83 -7.77 14.57 -2.72
N ILE A 84 -7.66 13.84 -3.84
CA ILE A 84 -6.58 12.87 -4.08
C ILE A 84 -5.21 13.54 -3.99
N GLU A 85 -5.01 14.69 -4.64
CA GLU A 85 -3.73 15.40 -4.58
C GLU A 85 -3.37 15.87 -3.16
N HIS A 86 -4.35 16.36 -2.41
CA HIS A 86 -4.14 16.75 -1.02
C HIS A 86 -3.81 15.54 -0.13
N ALA A 87 -4.56 14.44 -0.26
CA ALA A 87 -4.29 13.21 0.48
C ALA A 87 -2.91 12.62 0.11
N ARG A 88 -2.51 12.69 -1.17
CA ARG A 88 -1.19 12.25 -1.65
C ARG A 88 -0.07 13.02 -0.98
N ARG A 89 -0.22 14.34 -0.86
CA ARG A 89 0.72 15.19 -0.13
C ARG A 89 0.76 14.83 1.36
N LEU A 90 -0.38 14.61 2.01
CA LEU A 90 -0.44 14.18 3.41
C LEU A 90 0.31 12.84 3.60
N ALA A 91 0.01 11.83 2.77
CA ALA A 91 0.70 10.53 2.81
C ALA A 91 2.23 10.68 2.68
N LEU A 92 2.70 11.54 1.77
CA LEU A 92 4.11 11.80 1.56
C LEU A 92 4.76 12.53 2.75
N GLU A 93 4.05 13.47 3.38
CA GLU A 93 4.51 14.13 4.61
C GLU A 93 4.63 13.14 5.77
N GLU A 94 3.64 12.27 5.97
CA GLU A 94 3.67 11.23 7.01
C GLU A 94 4.80 10.22 6.76
N LEU A 95 5.00 9.77 5.52
CA LEU A 95 6.08 8.83 5.15
C LEU A 95 7.49 9.41 5.28
N ARG A 96 7.64 10.73 5.22
CA ARG A 96 8.92 11.41 5.49
C ARG A 96 9.17 11.62 6.98
N GLY A 97 8.11 11.58 7.80
CA GLY A 97 8.19 11.59 9.24
C GLY A 97 8.69 10.25 9.82
N ALA A 98 8.99 10.26 11.12
CA ALA A 98 9.30 9.03 11.84
C ALA A 98 8.02 8.22 12.09
N THR A 99 7.76 7.22 11.26
CA THR A 99 6.67 6.26 11.51
C THR A 99 7.19 5.15 12.44
N PRO A 100 6.62 4.93 13.64
CA PRO A 100 7.23 4.01 14.61
C PRO A 100 6.97 2.53 14.29
N ARG A 101 5.90 2.20 13.56
CA ARG A 101 5.47 0.82 13.33
C ARG A 101 5.58 0.46 11.85
N LEU A 102 6.21 -0.67 11.57
CA LEU A 102 6.33 -1.20 10.21
C LEU A 102 4.98 -1.37 9.50
N THR A 103 3.96 -1.86 10.22
CA THR A 103 2.61 -2.04 9.66
C THR A 103 1.98 -0.71 9.25
N THR A 104 2.07 0.31 10.09
CA THR A 104 1.61 1.68 9.76
C THR A 104 2.35 2.22 8.54
N HIS A 105 3.67 2.03 8.48
CA HIS A 105 4.48 2.45 7.34
C HIS A 105 4.05 1.78 6.03
N LEU A 106 3.83 0.45 6.05
CA LEU A 106 3.35 -0.28 4.87
C LEU A 106 1.96 0.19 4.43
N HIS A 107 1.04 0.43 5.36
CA HIS A 107 -0.28 0.97 5.00
C HIS A 107 -0.19 2.38 4.40
N LEU A 108 0.74 3.22 4.86
CA LEU A 108 0.97 4.54 4.26
C LEU A 108 1.61 4.43 2.86
N LEU A 109 2.53 3.49 2.63
CA LEU A 109 3.07 3.21 1.30
C LEU A 109 1.99 2.70 0.34
N MET A 110 1.13 1.80 0.82
CA MET A 110 -0.04 1.28 0.10
C MET A 110 -1.00 2.43 -0.26
N ALA A 111 -1.31 3.30 0.69
CA ALA A 111 -2.14 4.47 0.44
C ALA A 111 -1.52 5.41 -0.60
N LEU A 112 -0.22 5.70 -0.49
CA LEU A 112 0.50 6.51 -1.48
C LEU A 112 0.47 5.86 -2.87
N ALA A 113 0.62 4.54 -2.97
CA ALA A 113 0.49 3.81 -4.23
C ALA A 113 -0.91 3.95 -4.82
N GLY A 114 -1.96 3.78 -4.03
CA GLY A 114 -3.36 4.00 -4.45
C GLY A 114 -3.61 5.43 -4.94
N LEU A 115 -3.17 6.43 -4.19
CA LEU A 115 -3.29 7.86 -4.52
C LEU A 115 -2.49 8.25 -5.78
N SER A 116 -1.44 7.51 -6.09
CA SER A 116 -0.58 7.72 -7.27
C SER A 116 -1.01 6.87 -8.47
N GLY A 117 -2.06 6.06 -8.33
CA GLY A 117 -2.56 5.17 -9.37
C GLY A 117 -1.74 3.90 -9.59
N TRP A 118 -0.78 3.59 -8.71
CA TRP A 118 0.10 2.42 -8.78
C TRP A 118 -0.58 1.16 -8.22
N LYS A 119 -1.72 0.78 -8.81
CA LYS A 119 -2.65 -0.19 -8.20
C LYS A 119 -2.00 -1.54 -7.92
N ARG A 120 -1.25 -2.08 -8.88
CA ARG A 120 -0.56 -3.38 -8.71
C ARG A 120 0.41 -3.33 -7.52
N LEU A 121 1.22 -2.29 -7.44
CA LEU A 121 2.18 -2.10 -6.35
C LEU A 121 1.46 -1.91 -5.00
N GLY A 122 0.33 -1.19 -4.98
CA GLY A 122 -0.51 -1.05 -3.80
C GLY A 122 -0.98 -2.40 -3.26
N TYR A 123 -1.52 -3.28 -4.10
CA TYR A 123 -1.95 -4.62 -3.68
C TYR A 123 -0.80 -5.52 -3.23
N GLN A 124 0.39 -5.38 -3.82
CA GLN A 124 1.56 -6.11 -3.35
C GLN A 124 1.98 -5.66 -1.94
N ILE A 125 1.91 -4.35 -1.66
CA ILE A 125 2.20 -3.82 -0.32
C ILE A 125 1.14 -4.24 0.70
N ASP A 126 -0.13 -4.30 0.30
CA ASP A 126 -1.19 -4.87 1.13
C ASP A 126 -0.87 -6.31 1.52
N GLY A 127 -0.49 -7.16 0.57
CA GLY A 127 -0.04 -8.52 0.86
C GLY A 127 1.20 -8.59 1.77
N LEU A 128 2.17 -7.68 1.62
CA LEU A 128 3.29 -7.56 2.57
C LEU A 128 2.82 -7.21 3.98
N ALA A 129 1.86 -6.29 4.13
CA ALA A 129 1.28 -5.92 5.41
C ALA A 129 0.46 -7.07 6.03
N ALA A 130 -0.22 -7.85 5.21
CA ALA A 130 -0.95 -9.06 5.59
C ALA A 130 -0.04 -10.27 5.90
N GLY A 131 1.25 -10.18 5.58
CA GLY A 131 2.25 -11.22 5.85
C GLY A 131 2.34 -12.31 4.79
N GLN A 132 1.68 -12.15 3.63
CA GLN A 132 1.82 -13.04 2.49
C GLN A 132 1.31 -12.41 1.19
N LEU A 133 1.94 -12.72 0.06
CA LEU A 133 1.43 -12.40 -1.28
C LEU A 133 1.17 -13.69 -2.05
N GLU A 134 0.03 -13.76 -2.71
CA GLU A 134 -0.34 -14.88 -3.55
C GLU A 134 -0.02 -14.58 -5.01
N THR A 135 0.57 -15.56 -5.70
CA THR A 135 0.81 -15.50 -7.14
C THR A 135 0.77 -16.91 -7.73
N THR A 136 1.07 -17.07 -9.01
CA THR A 136 1.10 -18.36 -9.70
C THR A 136 2.36 -18.49 -10.53
N CYS A 137 2.95 -19.68 -10.58
CA CYS A 137 4.10 -19.92 -11.44
C CYS A 137 3.68 -19.82 -12.92
N PRO A 138 4.25 -18.91 -13.74
CA PRO A 138 3.88 -18.77 -15.14
C PRO A 138 4.24 -19.99 -16.00
N LYS A 139 5.15 -20.86 -15.54
CA LYS A 139 5.55 -22.08 -16.27
C LYS A 139 4.67 -23.28 -15.97
N CYS A 140 4.47 -23.62 -14.69
CA CYS A 140 3.76 -24.84 -14.30
C CYS A 140 2.36 -24.60 -13.72
N GLY A 141 1.95 -23.35 -13.52
CA GLY A 141 0.61 -22.99 -13.04
C GLY A 141 0.34 -23.30 -11.57
N VAL A 142 1.33 -23.75 -10.78
CA VAL A 142 1.12 -24.02 -9.36
C VAL A 142 0.92 -22.69 -8.60
N PRO A 143 -0.03 -22.61 -7.65
CA PRO A 143 -0.12 -21.49 -6.73
C PRO A 143 1.17 -21.33 -5.94
N LEU A 144 1.58 -20.09 -5.73
CA LEU A 144 2.77 -19.72 -4.99
C LEU A 144 2.39 -18.69 -3.92
N VAL A 145 3.07 -18.76 -2.78
CA VAL A 145 2.97 -17.75 -1.73
C VAL A 145 4.35 -17.18 -1.46
N LEU A 146 4.44 -15.85 -1.49
CA LEU A 146 5.61 -15.08 -1.07
C LEU A 146 5.42 -14.67 0.37
N LEU A 147 6.44 -14.88 1.18
CA LEU A 147 6.39 -14.68 2.62
C LEU A 147 7.44 -13.63 3.01
N PRO A 148 7.02 -12.45 3.52
CA PRO A 148 7.93 -11.51 4.13
C PRO A 148 8.61 -12.10 5.37
N GLU A 149 9.93 -12.00 5.43
CA GLU A 149 10.77 -12.48 6.55
C GLU A 149 11.55 -11.32 7.17
N ASP A 150 12.31 -11.57 8.23
CA ASP A 150 13.09 -10.50 8.90
C ASP A 150 14.21 -9.96 7.99
N GLU A 151 14.88 -10.85 7.24
CA GLU A 151 16.06 -10.52 6.41
C GLU A 151 15.77 -10.53 4.90
N GLY A 152 14.53 -10.72 4.48
CA GLY A 152 14.20 -10.88 3.07
C GLY A 152 12.77 -11.33 2.82
N MET A 153 12.61 -12.10 1.75
CA MET A 153 11.38 -12.83 1.47
C MET A 153 11.71 -14.27 1.07
N SER A 154 10.75 -15.17 1.23
CA SER A 154 10.82 -16.51 0.70
C SER A 154 9.60 -16.84 -0.15
N ILE A 155 9.69 -17.89 -0.96
CA ILE A 155 8.60 -18.40 -1.80
C ILE A 155 8.30 -19.86 -1.47
N SER A 156 7.02 -20.22 -1.43
CA SER A 156 6.56 -21.60 -1.28
C SER A 156 5.50 -21.95 -2.32
N ALA A 157 5.39 -23.23 -2.67
CA ALA A 157 4.26 -23.77 -3.43
C ALA A 157 3.18 -24.41 -2.52
N GLU A 158 3.36 -24.31 -1.19
CA GLU A 158 2.39 -24.77 -0.21
C GLU A 158 1.50 -23.59 0.21
N PRO A 159 0.17 -23.63 0.00
CA PRO A 159 -0.70 -22.48 0.21
C PRO A 159 -0.82 -22.07 1.69
N ASN A 160 -0.55 -22.98 2.62
CA ASN A 160 -0.54 -22.71 4.06
C ASN A 160 0.87 -22.53 4.63
N ALA A 161 1.88 -22.27 3.79
CA ALA A 161 3.27 -22.17 4.21
C ALA A 161 3.48 -21.14 5.33
N ALA A 162 2.72 -20.05 5.37
CA ALA A 162 2.77 -19.04 6.44
C ALA A 162 2.56 -19.64 7.84
N PHE A 163 1.68 -20.63 7.96
CA PHE A 163 1.25 -21.22 9.23
C PHE A 163 1.76 -22.65 9.46
N LYS A 164 2.45 -23.23 8.47
CA LYS A 164 2.94 -24.61 8.51
C LYS A 164 4.43 -24.66 8.85
N PRO A 165 4.81 -25.12 10.05
CA PRO A 165 6.21 -25.37 10.37
C PRO A 165 6.83 -26.39 9.41
N GLY A 166 8.04 -26.11 8.93
CA GLY A 166 8.75 -26.99 8.01
C GLY A 166 8.22 -26.99 6.56
N ALA A 167 7.29 -26.10 6.21
CA ALA A 167 6.93 -25.89 4.80
C ALA A 167 8.17 -25.57 3.97
N ARG A 168 8.24 -26.15 2.76
CA ARG A 168 9.38 -25.92 1.88
C ARG A 168 9.33 -24.49 1.36
N ARG A 169 10.36 -23.71 1.70
CA ARG A 169 10.54 -22.32 1.29
C ARG A 169 11.89 -22.15 0.61
N LEU A 170 11.93 -21.36 -0.45
CA LEU A 170 13.17 -20.97 -1.13
C LEU A 170 13.34 -19.45 -1.00
N PRO A 171 14.57 -18.94 -0.82
CA PRO A 171 14.79 -17.51 -0.69
C PRO A 171 14.48 -16.78 -2.00
N VAL A 172 13.94 -15.56 -1.87
CA VAL A 172 13.83 -14.60 -2.96
C VAL A 172 15.18 -13.90 -3.13
N THR A 173 15.64 -13.78 -4.37
CA THR A 173 16.81 -12.96 -4.73
C THR A 173 16.34 -11.53 -4.95
N PRO A 174 16.77 -10.55 -4.12
CA PRO A 174 16.37 -9.16 -4.29
C PRO A 174 16.89 -8.55 -5.59
N ALA A 175 16.23 -7.50 -6.08
CA ALA A 175 16.76 -6.67 -7.17
C ALA A 175 18.15 -6.10 -6.81
N PRO A 176 19.05 -5.90 -7.80
CA PRO A 176 20.34 -5.27 -7.55
C PRO A 176 20.18 -3.86 -6.99
N GLU A 177 21.09 -3.46 -6.09
CA GLU A 177 21.12 -2.10 -5.56
C GLU A 177 21.42 -1.10 -6.69
N ARG A 178 20.61 -0.03 -6.79
CA ARG A 178 20.91 1.09 -7.69
C ARG A 178 21.87 2.03 -6.97
N THR A 179 23.04 2.27 -7.57
CA THR A 179 24.12 3.09 -7.00
C THR A 179 23.99 4.59 -7.23
N ALA A 180 22.95 5.06 -7.95
CA ALA A 180 22.78 6.48 -8.27
C ALA A 180 21.45 7.03 -7.73
N PRO A 181 21.46 8.17 -7.01
CA PRO A 181 20.25 8.94 -6.75
C PRO A 181 19.94 9.73 -8.03
N SER A 182 18.87 9.37 -8.72
CA SER A 182 18.27 10.28 -9.70
C SER A 182 16.77 10.29 -9.47
N ASP A 183 16.32 11.37 -8.82
CA ASP A 183 14.91 11.74 -8.63
C ASP A 183 14.15 11.95 -9.95
N GLU A 184 14.81 11.83 -11.10
CA GLU A 184 14.19 11.76 -12.42
C GLU A 184 14.29 10.34 -12.99
N GLY A 185 13.16 9.63 -13.05
CA GLY A 185 13.04 8.30 -13.69
C GLY A 185 13.16 7.09 -12.76
N ALA A 186 13.12 7.27 -11.43
CA ALA A 186 12.90 6.17 -10.50
C ALA A 186 11.45 5.66 -10.62
N GLY A 187 11.28 4.35 -10.85
CA GLY A 187 9.97 3.74 -10.92
C GLY A 187 9.23 3.82 -9.58
N PRO A 188 7.91 3.56 -9.56
CA PRO A 188 7.08 3.56 -8.35
C PRO A 188 7.72 2.86 -7.15
N ARG A 189 8.24 1.64 -7.35
CA ARG A 189 8.88 0.85 -6.30
C ARG A 189 10.14 1.50 -5.74
N GLU A 190 11.00 2.05 -6.59
CA GLU A 190 12.21 2.76 -6.13
C GLU A 190 11.87 3.97 -5.27
N GLN A 191 10.78 4.69 -5.60
CA GLN A 191 10.32 5.83 -4.80
C GLN A 191 9.86 5.38 -3.40
N LEU A 192 9.06 4.32 -3.31
CA LEU A 192 8.61 3.76 -2.04
C LEU A 192 9.76 3.16 -1.22
N LEU A 193 10.76 2.58 -1.88
CA LEU A 193 11.97 2.06 -1.25
C LEU A 193 12.77 3.19 -0.63
N ALA A 194 12.98 4.29 -1.37
CA ALA A 194 13.70 5.47 -0.88
C ALA A 194 13.01 6.10 0.33
N LEU A 195 11.67 6.22 0.30
CA LEU A 195 10.88 6.68 1.45
C LEU A 195 11.05 5.77 2.66
N SER A 196 11.06 4.44 2.45
CA SER A 196 11.28 3.47 3.53
C SER A 196 12.67 3.58 4.16
N LEU A 197 13.71 3.78 3.34
CA LEU A 197 15.06 4.01 3.83
C LEU A 197 15.15 5.32 4.61
N HIS A 198 14.54 6.40 4.11
CA HIS A 198 14.51 7.70 4.77
C HIS A 198 13.83 7.63 6.16
N ALA A 199 12.72 6.90 6.26
CA ALA A 199 12.00 6.67 7.50
C ALA A 199 12.68 5.66 8.45
N GLY A 200 13.83 5.08 8.08
CA GLY A 200 14.53 4.07 8.88
C GLY A 200 13.92 2.67 8.85
N HIS A 201 12.96 2.42 7.97
CA HIS A 201 12.34 1.10 7.77
C HIS A 201 13.14 0.22 6.79
N ALA A 202 14.33 -0.19 7.21
CA ALA A 202 15.20 -1.08 6.44
C ALA A 202 14.49 -2.38 6.01
N ARG A 203 13.61 -2.93 6.85
CA ARG A 203 12.84 -4.13 6.53
C ARG A 203 11.85 -3.92 5.38
N ALA A 204 11.11 -2.82 5.40
CA ALA A 204 10.22 -2.46 4.29
C ALA A 204 11.02 -2.23 2.99
N ALA A 205 12.16 -1.54 3.08
CA ALA A 205 13.03 -1.33 1.93
C ALA A 205 13.56 -2.66 1.34
N THR A 206 13.94 -3.62 2.19
CA THR A 206 14.34 -4.97 1.77
C THR A 206 13.21 -5.69 1.05
N TRP A 207 11.99 -5.65 1.59
CA TRP A 207 10.84 -6.29 0.95
C TRP A 207 10.48 -5.66 -0.40
N LEU A 208 10.49 -4.33 -0.49
CA LEU A 208 10.30 -3.61 -1.74
C LEU A 208 11.39 -3.98 -2.76
N ARG A 209 12.64 -4.17 -2.34
CA ARG A 209 13.71 -4.66 -3.21
C ARG A 209 13.46 -6.09 -3.68
N CYS A 210 12.90 -6.94 -2.83
CA CYS A 210 12.52 -8.31 -3.18
C CYS A 210 11.36 -8.37 -4.20
N LEU A 211 10.40 -7.43 -4.16
CA LEU A 211 9.33 -7.36 -5.19
C LEU A 211 9.92 -7.19 -6.60
N GLY A 212 10.93 -6.34 -6.75
CA GLY A 212 11.67 -6.19 -8.02
C GLY A 212 12.63 -7.34 -8.36
N GLY A 213 12.68 -8.38 -7.54
CA GLY A 213 13.63 -9.47 -7.62
C GLY A 213 13.15 -10.70 -8.39
N THR A 214 13.85 -11.81 -8.18
CA THR A 214 13.52 -13.12 -8.77
C THR A 214 13.48 -14.21 -7.73
N ALA A 215 12.74 -15.27 -8.00
CA ALA A 215 12.67 -16.45 -7.14
C ALA A 215 12.62 -17.72 -7.98
N SER A 216 13.06 -18.84 -7.41
CA SER A 216 12.92 -20.14 -8.06
C SER A 216 11.62 -20.81 -7.61
N CYS A 217 10.77 -21.21 -8.55
CA CYS A 217 9.55 -21.96 -8.26
C CYS A 217 9.91 -23.25 -7.52
N PRO A 218 9.39 -23.50 -6.31
CA PRO A 218 9.71 -24.72 -5.57
C PRO A 218 9.26 -26.01 -6.28
N ALA A 219 8.23 -25.95 -7.14
CA ALA A 219 7.69 -27.11 -7.82
C ALA A 219 8.46 -27.49 -9.10
N CYS A 220 8.77 -26.52 -9.97
CA CYS A 220 9.36 -26.77 -11.29
C CYS A 220 10.76 -26.18 -11.50
N ALA A 221 11.33 -25.53 -10.46
CA ALA A 221 12.63 -24.87 -10.47
C ALA A 221 12.81 -23.71 -11.46
N GLU A 222 11.74 -23.27 -12.13
CA GLU A 222 11.79 -22.09 -13.00
C GLU A 222 12.13 -20.84 -12.21
N THR A 223 13.05 -20.03 -12.72
CA THR A 223 13.29 -18.68 -12.20
C THR A 223 12.21 -17.75 -12.70
N ILE A 224 11.46 -17.16 -11.78
CA ILE A 224 10.33 -16.28 -12.05
C ILE A 224 10.58 -14.90 -11.44
N PRO A 225 10.08 -13.83 -12.05
CA PRO A 225 10.02 -12.53 -11.37
C PRO A 225 9.07 -12.63 -10.17
N VAL A 226 9.43 -12.00 -9.05
CA VAL A 226 8.58 -11.90 -7.84
C VAL A 226 7.48 -10.84 -7.99
N GLU A 227 7.55 -10.11 -9.10
CA GLU A 227 6.73 -8.99 -9.57
C GLU A 227 7.14 -7.61 -9.07
N ASP A 228 7.70 -6.83 -9.99
CA ASP A 228 7.17 -5.50 -10.33
C ASP A 228 7.70 -5.05 -11.71
N PRO A 229 6.82 -4.95 -12.72
CA PRO A 229 6.98 -4.05 -13.84
C PRO A 229 5.82 -3.02 -13.81
N GLY A 230 6.10 -1.80 -13.35
CA GLY A 230 5.12 -0.75 -13.03
C GLY A 230 4.00 -0.52 -14.05
N ASP A 231 2.88 0.01 -13.56
CA ASP A 231 1.59 0.17 -14.27
C ASP A 231 1.77 0.54 -15.75
N SER A 232 1.73 -0.48 -16.60
CA SER A 232 1.59 -0.34 -18.05
C SER A 232 0.10 -0.22 -18.37
N SER A 233 -0.56 0.76 -17.74
CA SER A 233 -1.94 1.12 -18.01
C SER A 233 -1.89 2.56 -18.50
N ARG A 234 -1.87 2.71 -19.83
CA ARG A 234 -2.18 3.98 -20.48
C ARG A 234 -3.53 4.50 -20.04
#